data_AF-A0A1I0QMW9-F1
#
_entry.id   AF-A0A1I0QMW9-F1
#
_cell.length_a   1.000
_cell.length_b   1.000
_cell.length_c   1.000
_cell.angle_alpha   90.00
_cell.angle_beta   90.00
_cell.angle_gamma   90.00
#
_symmetry.space_group_name_H-M   'P 1'
#
loop_
_entity.id
_entity.type
_entity.pdbx_description
1 polymer ?
#
loop_
_entity_poly.entity_id
_entity_poly.type
_entity_poly.pdbx_seq_one_letter_code
_entity_poly.pdbx_strand_id
1 'polypeptide(L)' 'MRTAAVTDYSPPALPRSWTIGIVATLGAVFAYSVLVARQPLLGLLPSLVVGVGYFAWRVLAALEAIAASD' A
#
# COMPACT_ATOMS: atom_id res chain seq x y z
N MET A 1 -19.79 23.84 22.09
CA MET A 1 -18.35 23.95 21.74
C MET A 1 -17.61 22.75 22.34
N ARG A 2 -17.45 21.65 21.57
CA ARG A 2 -16.38 20.64 21.70
C ARG A 2 -16.44 19.69 20.49
N THR A 3 -15.87 20.12 19.37
CA THR A 3 -15.57 19.25 18.22
C THR A 3 -14.22 18.59 18.50
N ALA A 4 -14.21 17.52 19.28
CA ALA A 4 -12.99 16.79 19.62
C ALA A 4 -13.29 15.29 19.59
N ALA A 5 -13.07 14.66 18.44
CA ALA A 5 -12.99 13.21 18.29
C ALA A 5 -12.37 12.80 16.94
N VAL A 6 -12.48 13.64 15.89
CA VAL A 6 -11.85 13.35 14.57
C VAL A 6 -10.33 13.59 14.58
N THR A 7 -9.78 14.16 15.66
CA THR A 7 -8.43 14.73 15.66
C THR A 7 -7.29 13.74 15.95
N ASP A 8 -7.57 12.53 16.45
CA ASP A 8 -6.54 11.57 16.90
C ASP A 8 -6.37 10.31 16.01
N TYR A 9 -6.92 10.30 14.79
CA TYR A 9 -6.63 9.22 13.85
C TYR A 9 -5.20 9.35 13.30
N SER A 10 -4.28 8.54 13.84
CA SER A 10 -2.94 8.37 13.28
C SER A 10 -2.95 7.14 12.36
N PRO A 11 -2.93 7.32 11.03
CA PRO A 11 -3.01 6.21 10.11
C PRO A 11 -1.84 5.23 10.29
N PRO A 12 -2.09 3.90 10.29
CA PRO A 12 -1.01 2.93 10.31
C PRO A 12 -0.10 3.14 9.09
N ALA A 13 1.18 3.41 9.38
CA ALA A 13 2.21 3.67 8.39
C ALA A 13 3.15 2.46 8.29
N LEU A 14 3.49 2.07 7.06
CA LEU A 14 4.52 1.04 6.85
C LEU A 14 5.90 1.59 7.26
N PRO A 15 6.76 0.77 7.89
CA PRO A 15 8.15 1.14 8.11
C PRO A 15 8.83 1.49 6.80
N ARG A 16 9.60 2.59 6.80
CA ARG A 16 10.26 3.09 5.59
C ARG A 16 11.20 2.06 4.96
N SER A 17 11.83 1.21 5.77
CA SER A 17 12.67 0.09 5.32
C SER A 17 11.91 -0.92 4.48
N TRP A 18 10.69 -1.29 4.90
CA TRP A 18 9.82 -2.19 4.15
C TRP A 18 9.39 -1.57 2.82
N THR A 19 9.02 -0.29 2.82
CA THR A 19 8.65 0.42 1.59
C THR A 19 9.80 0.41 0.58
N ILE A 20 11.03 0.69 1.03
CA ILE A 20 12.22 0.64 0.17
C ILE A 20 12.44 -0.77 -0.38
N GLY A 21 12.35 -1.80 0.46
CA GLY A 21 12.52 -3.19 0.04
C GLY A 21 11.49 -3.65 -1.00
N ILE A 22 10.22 -3.29 -0.79
CA ILE A 22 9.12 -3.61 -1.72
C ILE A 22 9.33 -2.91 -3.06
N VAL A 23 9.62 -1.60 -3.05
CA VAL A 23 9.84 -0.82 -4.27
C VAL A 23 11.05 -1.33 -5.05
N ALA A 24 12.16 -1.62 -4.37
CA ALA A 24 13.36 -2.17 -5.01
C ALA A 24 13.08 -3.54 -5.65
N THR A 25 12.36 -4.42 -4.94
CA THR A 25 12.02 -5.76 -5.44
C THR A 25 11.07 -5.68 -6.64
N LEU A 26 9.98 -4.91 -6.54
CA LEU A 26 9.03 -4.72 -7.64
C LEU A 26 9.71 -4.07 -8.85
N GLY A 27 10.59 -3.09 -8.63
CA GLY A 27 11.38 -2.45 -9.68
C GLY A 27 12.29 -3.46 -10.39
N ALA A 28 12.99 -4.31 -9.65
CA ALA A 28 13.85 -5.35 -10.22
C ALA A 28 13.05 -6.39 -11.02
N VAL A 29 11.92 -6.86 -10.47
CA VAL A 29 11.01 -7.80 -11.16
C VAL A 29 10.44 -7.17 -12.42
N PHE A 30 10.02 -5.90 -12.37
CA PHE A 30 9.52 -5.17 -13.52
C PHE A 30 10.61 -5.01 -14.60
N ALA A 31 11.82 -4.59 -14.21
CA ALA A 31 12.95 -4.47 -15.13
C ALA A 31 13.28 -5.82 -15.80
N TYR A 32 13.34 -6.91 -15.04
CA TYR A 32 13.52 -8.26 -15.58
C TYR A 32 12.40 -8.63 -16.56
N SER A 33 11.15 -8.37 -16.18
CA SER A 33 9.98 -8.72 -16.99
C SER A 33 9.98 -8.04 -18.36
N VAL A 34 10.43 -6.78 -18.42
CA VAL A 34 10.47 -5.98 -19.64
C VAL A 34 11.70 -6.31 -20.46
N LEU A 35 12.89 -6.28 -19.84
CA LEU A 35 14.17 -6.35 -20.56
C LEU A 35 14.55 -7.78 -20.94
N VAL A 36 14.24 -8.76 -20.08
CA VAL A 36 14.67 -10.15 -20.26
C VAL A 36 13.50 -11.01 -20.75
N ALA A 37 12.40 -11.04 -20.01
CA ALA A 37 11.26 -11.91 -20.33
C ALA A 37 10.39 -11.38 -21.48
N ARG A 38 10.49 -10.09 -21.83
CA ARG A 38 9.64 -9.40 -22.81
C ARG A 38 8.14 -9.56 -22.54
N GLN A 39 7.78 -9.67 -21.27
CA GLN A 39 6.42 -9.90 -20.79
C GLN A 39 6.09 -8.86 -19.73
N PRO A 40 5.68 -7.63 -20.11
CA PRO A 40 5.49 -6.53 -19.17
C PRO A 40 4.42 -6.83 -18.11
N LEU A 41 3.42 -7.66 -18.45
CA LEU A 41 2.39 -8.11 -17.52
C LEU A 41 2.95 -8.86 -16.30
N LEU A 42 4.10 -9.54 -16.44
CA LEU A 42 4.72 -10.25 -15.31
C LEU A 42 5.20 -9.29 -14.21
N GLY A 43 5.60 -8.07 -14.55
CA GLY A 43 5.96 -7.05 -13.55
C GLY A 43 4.78 -6.15 -13.17
N LEU A 44 3.88 -5.86 -14.11
CA LEU A 44 2.76 -4.95 -13.89
C LEU A 44 1.70 -5.55 -12.95
N LEU A 45 1.32 -6.81 -13.16
CA LEU A 45 0.31 -7.48 -12.33
C LEU A 45 0.71 -7.55 -10.85
N PRO A 46 1.90 -8.02 -10.44
CA PRO A 46 2.26 -8.04 -9.03
C PRO A 46 2.33 -6.63 -8.43
N SER A 47 2.80 -5.65 -9.20
CA SER A 47 2.81 -4.24 -8.75
C SER A 47 1.39 -3.72 -8.48
N LEU A 48 0.44 -4.04 -9.36
CA LEU A 48 -0.97 -3.70 -9.17
C LEU A 48 -1.58 -4.42 -7.97
N VAL A 49 -1.32 -5.71 -7.79
CA VAL A 49 -1.81 -6.49 -6.65
C VAL A 49 -1.33 -5.88 -5.33
N VAL A 50 -0.04 -5.53 -5.24
CA VAL A 50 0.52 -4.86 -4.06
C VAL A 50 -0.13 -3.49 -3.84
N GLY A 51 -0.27 -2.68 -4.89
CA GLY A 51 -0.87 -1.34 -4.80
C GLY A 51 -2.35 -1.37 -4.36
N VAL A 52 -3.15 -2.23 -4.99
CA VAL A 52 -4.57 -2.40 -4.65
C VAL A 52 -4.73 -3.00 -3.25
N GLY A 53 -3.92 -4.00 -2.89
CA GLY A 53 -3.93 -4.59 -1.55
C GLY A 53 -3.59 -3.58 -0.47
N TYR A 54 -2.57 -2.75 -0.68
CA TYR A 54 -2.22 -1.66 0.23
C TYR A 54 -3.37 -0.65 0.35
N PHE A 55 -3.98 -0.24 -0.77
CA PHE A 55 -5.11 0.68 -0.76
C PHE A 55 -6.31 0.10 0.00
N ALA A 56 -6.68 -1.15 -0.28
CA ALA A 56 -7.79 -1.83 0.40
C ALA A 56 -7.56 -1.92 1.91
N TRP A 57 -6.34 -2.26 2.33
CA TRP A 57 -5.97 -2.27 3.75
C TRP A 57 -6.08 -0.88 4.39
N ARG A 58 -5.64 0.18 3.70
CA ARG A 58 -5.75 1.57 4.18
C ARG A 58 -7.21 2.00 4.32
N VAL A 59 -8.09 1.57 3.42
CA VAL A 59 -9.54 1.81 3.52
C VAL A 59 -10.12 1.06 4.72
N LEU A 60 -9.80 -0.23 4.86
CA LEU A 60 -10.29 -1.05 5.98
C LEU A 60 -9.87 -0.47 7.34
N ALA A 61 -8.60 -0.10 7.50
CA ALA A 61 -8.09 0.52 8.73
C ALA A 61 -8.81 1.84 9.06
N ALA A 62 -9.19 2.62 8.05
CA ALA A 62 -9.96 3.84 8.26
C ALA A 62 -11.41 3.54 8.69
N LEU A 63 -12.04 2.53 8.09
CA LEU A 63 -13.38 2.09 8.48
C LEU A 63 -13.41 1.56 9.91
N GLU A 64 -12.41 0.76 10.30
CA GLU A 64 -12.25 0.25 11.67
C GLU A 64 -12.11 1.40 12.68
N ALA A 65 -11.38 2.46 12.35
CA ALA A 65 -11.24 3.62 13.20
C ALA A 65 -12.56 4.39 13.40
N ILE A 66 -13.39 4.50 12.36
CA ILE A 66 -14.72 5.12 12.46
C ILE A 66 -15.62 4.26 13.33
N ALA A 67 -15.64 2.94 13.10
CA ALA A 67 -16.46 2.02 13.87
C ALA A 67 -16.07 1.95 15.36
N ALA A 68 -14.79 2.17 15.68
CA ALA A 68 -14.31 2.21 17.06
C ALA A 68 -14.58 3.55 17.77
N SER A 69 -15.11 4.56 17.06
CA SER A 69 -15.36 5.90 17.58
C SER A 69 -16.81 6.19 18.01
N ASP A 70 -17.75 5.30 17.66
CA ASP A 70 -19.16 5.31 18.11
C ASP A 70 -19.37 4.41 19.34
#